data_AF-A0A373B2A5-F1
#
_entry.id   AF-A0A373B2A5-F1
#
_cell.length_a   1.000
_cell.length_b   1.000
_cell.length_c   1.000
_cell.angle_alpha   90.00
_cell.angle_beta   90.00
_cell.angle_gamma   90.00
#
_symmetry.space_group_name_H-M   'P 1'
#
loop_
_entity.id
_entity.type
_entity.pdbx_description
1 polymer ?
#
loop_
_entity_poly.entity_id
_entity_poly.type
_entity_poly.pdbx_seq_one_letter_code
_entity_poly.pdbx_strand_id
1 'polypeptide(L)'
;MGDIKQTNFRIDQESADAFRKFCEENGMNQAQGFDHMLQVLELNRAKAMVPNSAKDIETFEMHVKKIMESYLQSVEDYNTARESAREEFASALTSKDKTIASLQEKVAQLKADKEIAETTAANADRIADQAVKEASVAKDQAGTALKLAEEKDKTIATLADKLAVAEGKAEGYDELKQSEEAAKGRIIELQKDVENLEAGFERELKASKEEADRTLKSTQEASDRKVAELKKDHETEIRELKTDMERKISDAQKDAALSCANEVAKKEREMNITIREADKENARLQAQIENLQAKIAELTAALNVKTQE
;
A
#
# COMPACT_ATOMS: atom_id res chain seq x y z
N MET A 1 111.12 -68.30 88.18
CA MET A 1 109.91 -69.03 88.59
C MET A 1 110.37 -70.30 89.27
N GLY A 2 110.43 -70.31 90.60
CA GLY A 2 110.70 -71.54 91.35
C GLY A 2 109.42 -72.37 91.40
N ASP A 3 109.52 -73.68 91.17
CA ASP A 3 108.41 -74.61 91.32
C ASP A 3 107.77 -74.45 92.71
N ILE A 4 106.52 -73.99 92.73
CA ILE A 4 105.69 -74.02 93.95
C ILE A 4 105.35 -75.49 94.18
N LYS A 5 106.02 -76.12 95.15
CA LYS A 5 105.69 -77.49 95.55
C LYS A 5 104.30 -77.51 96.18
N GLN A 6 103.38 -78.24 95.57
CA GLN A 6 102.07 -78.50 96.15
C GLN A 6 102.25 -79.15 97.53
N THR A 7 101.72 -78.49 98.56
CA THR A 7 101.81 -78.97 99.95
C THR A 7 100.42 -79.45 100.35
N ASN A 8 100.30 -80.69 100.81
CA ASN A 8 99.01 -81.28 101.17
C ASN A 8 98.78 -81.18 102.68
N PHE A 9 97.72 -80.49 103.10
CA PHE A 9 97.24 -80.49 104.48
C PHE A 9 96.29 -81.66 104.70
N ARG A 10 96.37 -82.31 105.86
CA ARG A 10 95.35 -83.26 106.30
C ARG A 10 94.27 -82.50 107.06
N ILE A 11 93.07 -82.52 106.50
CA ILE A 11 91.85 -82.01 107.11
C ILE A 11 90.83 -83.14 107.10
N ASP A 12 89.91 -83.15 108.06
CA ASP A 12 88.79 -84.09 108.04
C ASP A 12 87.81 -83.73 106.89
N GLN A 13 86.98 -84.69 106.53
CA GLN A 13 86.07 -84.57 105.39
C GLN A 13 85.04 -83.45 105.59
N GLU A 14 84.56 -83.24 106.82
CA GLU A 14 83.57 -82.21 107.13
C GLU A 14 84.17 -80.81 106.94
N SER A 15 85.36 -80.57 107.46
CA SER A 15 86.12 -79.32 107.26
C SER A 15 86.46 -79.08 105.78
N ALA A 16 86.82 -80.13 105.03
CA ALA A 16 87.10 -80.04 103.60
C ALA A 16 85.86 -79.62 102.80
N ASP A 17 84.71 -80.21 103.11
CA ASP A 17 83.46 -79.92 102.41
C ASP A 17 82.93 -78.53 102.77
N ALA A 18 83.07 -78.10 104.03
CA ALA A 18 82.76 -76.74 104.45
C ALA A 18 83.62 -75.70 103.71
N PHE A 19 84.93 -75.96 103.59
CA PHE A 19 85.85 -75.06 102.88
C PHE A 19 85.59 -75.01 101.37
N ARG A 20 85.29 -76.14 100.72
CA ARG A 20 84.89 -76.18 99.30
C ARG A 20 83.63 -75.34 99.07
N LYS A 21 82.62 -75.52 99.92
CA LYS A 21 81.38 -74.76 99.85
C LYS A 21 81.62 -73.26 100.00
N PHE A 22 82.45 -72.86 100.97
CA PHE A 22 82.85 -71.46 101.14
C PHE A 22 83.51 -70.87 99.88
N CYS A 23 84.41 -71.63 99.22
CA CYS A 23 85.06 -71.19 97.99
C CYS A 23 84.03 -71.01 96.86
N GLU A 24 83.12 -71.97 96.68
CA GLU A 24 82.07 -71.93 95.66
C GLU A 24 81.11 -70.75 95.85
N GLU A 25 80.66 -70.50 97.08
CA GLU A 25 79.75 -69.38 97.41
C GLU A 25 80.37 -68.00 97.13
N ASN A 26 81.70 -67.89 97.23
CA ASN A 26 82.43 -66.65 96.95
C ASN A 26 83.03 -66.61 95.52
N GLY A 27 82.69 -67.57 94.66
CA GLY A 27 83.14 -67.60 93.26
C GLY A 27 84.65 -67.83 93.09
N MET A 28 85.31 -68.46 94.06
CA MET A 28 86.76 -68.70 94.08
C MET A 28 87.09 -70.20 93.97
N ASN A 29 88.25 -70.53 93.39
CA ASN A 29 88.77 -71.90 93.48
C ASN A 29 89.40 -72.17 94.86
N GLN A 30 89.67 -73.44 95.19
CA GLN A 30 90.17 -73.82 96.52
C GLN A 30 91.51 -73.17 96.91
N ALA A 31 92.41 -72.91 95.96
CA ALA A 31 93.67 -72.22 96.23
C ALA A 31 93.43 -70.73 96.52
N GLN A 32 92.59 -70.07 95.71
CA GLN A 32 92.17 -68.68 95.91
C GLN A 32 91.41 -68.49 97.22
N GLY A 33 90.52 -69.42 97.59
CA GLY A 33 89.81 -69.39 98.85
C GLY A 33 90.75 -69.56 100.05
N PHE A 34 91.84 -70.33 99.89
CA PHE A 34 92.83 -70.52 100.96
C PHE A 34 93.68 -69.27 101.14
N ASP A 35 94.14 -68.67 100.03
CA ASP A 35 94.83 -67.38 100.03
C ASP A 35 93.94 -66.28 100.61
N HIS A 36 92.65 -66.25 100.26
CA HIS A 36 91.68 -65.31 100.83
C HIS A 36 91.51 -65.51 102.35
N MET A 37 91.40 -66.76 102.81
CA MET A 37 91.31 -67.07 104.24
C MET A 37 92.58 -66.65 104.99
N LEU A 38 93.77 -66.85 104.41
CA LEU A 38 95.03 -66.37 104.96
C LEU A 38 95.07 -64.84 105.03
N GLN A 39 94.66 -64.14 103.97
CA GLN A 39 94.58 -62.68 103.96
C GLN A 39 93.60 -62.16 105.03
N VAL A 40 92.42 -62.78 105.16
CA VAL A 40 91.44 -62.42 106.20
C VAL A 40 91.99 -62.68 107.61
N LEU A 41 92.69 -63.81 107.81
CA LEU A 41 93.36 -64.11 109.07
C LEU A 41 94.49 -63.11 109.40
N GLU A 42 95.29 -62.73 108.40
CA GLU A 42 96.35 -61.72 108.54
C GLU A 42 95.78 -60.34 108.85
N LEU A 43 94.70 -59.94 108.18
CA LEU A 43 93.99 -58.68 108.45
C LEU A 43 93.40 -58.66 109.87
N ASN A 44 92.76 -59.75 110.29
CA ASN A 44 92.23 -59.87 111.64
C ASN A 44 93.34 -59.87 112.70
N ARG A 45 94.48 -60.52 112.41
CA ARG A 45 95.66 -60.48 113.28
C ARG A 45 96.28 -59.08 113.36
N ALA A 46 96.37 -58.36 112.24
CA ALA A 46 96.83 -56.98 112.19
C ALA A 46 95.90 -56.05 113.00
N LYS A 47 94.57 -56.22 112.87
CA LYS A 47 93.56 -55.53 113.68
C LYS A 47 93.72 -55.84 115.18
N ALA A 48 94.05 -57.08 115.55
CA ALA A 48 94.27 -57.50 116.94
C ALA A 48 95.61 -57.03 117.53
N MET A 49 96.66 -56.87 116.70
CA MET A 49 98.01 -56.43 117.14
C MET A 49 98.14 -54.91 117.27
N VAL A 50 97.21 -54.12 116.73
CA VAL A 50 97.17 -52.66 116.89
C VAL A 50 95.83 -52.19 117.47
N PRO A 51 95.48 -52.60 118.70
CA PRO A 51 94.19 -52.26 119.32
C PRO A 51 93.99 -50.74 119.49
N ASN A 52 95.08 -49.97 119.59
CA ASN A 52 95.03 -48.52 119.69
C ASN A 52 94.66 -47.81 118.37
N SER A 53 94.76 -48.47 117.20
CA SER A 53 94.40 -47.89 115.89
C SER A 53 93.19 -48.58 115.23
N ALA A 54 92.57 -49.58 115.87
CA ALA A 54 91.39 -50.27 115.34
C ALA A 54 90.22 -49.29 115.08
N LYS A 55 89.99 -48.36 116.02
CA LYS A 55 88.99 -47.29 115.86
C LYS A 55 89.30 -46.35 114.69
N ASP A 56 90.56 -46.06 114.43
CA ASP A 56 90.97 -45.20 113.31
C ASP A 56 90.73 -45.90 111.96
N ILE A 57 91.00 -47.21 111.89
CA ILE A 57 90.70 -48.04 110.71
C ILE A 57 89.19 -48.13 110.47
N GLU A 58 88.39 -48.39 111.50
CA GLU A 58 86.91 -48.40 111.40
C GLU A 58 86.36 -47.04 110.95
N THR A 59 86.92 -45.94 111.46
CA THR A 59 86.54 -44.58 111.07
C THR A 59 86.91 -44.29 109.61
N PHE A 60 88.09 -44.72 109.15
CA PHE A 60 88.48 -44.62 107.74
C PHE A 60 87.58 -45.45 106.82
N GLU A 61 87.30 -46.71 107.17
CA GLU A 61 86.38 -47.58 106.42
C GLU A 61 84.98 -46.95 106.32
N MET A 62 84.49 -46.32 107.39
CA MET A 62 83.22 -45.57 107.38
C MET A 62 83.26 -44.39 106.41
N HIS A 63 84.33 -43.58 106.43
CA HIS A 63 84.48 -42.46 105.48
C HIS A 63 84.55 -42.94 104.03
N VAL A 64 85.27 -44.03 103.75
CA VAL A 64 85.34 -44.63 102.41
C VAL A 64 83.97 -45.10 101.96
N LYS A 65 83.18 -45.77 102.82
CA LYS A 65 81.80 -46.15 102.51
C LYS A 65 80.95 -44.92 102.20
N LYS A 66 81.02 -43.87 103.01
CA LYS A 66 80.26 -42.64 102.80
C LYS A 66 80.64 -41.93 101.49
N ILE A 67 81.92 -41.95 101.11
CA ILE A 67 82.38 -41.42 99.82
C ILE A 67 81.82 -42.26 98.67
N MET A 68 81.85 -43.59 98.79
CA MET A 68 81.31 -44.49 97.78
C MET A 68 79.79 -44.34 97.63
N GLU A 69 79.05 -44.24 98.73
CA GLU A 69 77.62 -43.91 98.75
C GLU A 69 77.34 -42.56 98.07
N SER A 70 78.10 -41.52 98.41
CA SER A 70 77.94 -40.19 97.80
C SER A 70 78.24 -40.20 96.30
N TYR A 71 79.25 -40.98 95.87
CA TYR A 71 79.59 -41.15 94.46
C TYR A 71 78.48 -41.89 93.71
N LEU A 72 78.00 -43.02 94.24
CA LEU A 72 76.91 -43.79 93.64
C LEU A 72 75.63 -42.95 93.54
N GLN A 73 75.27 -42.22 94.60
CA GLN A 73 74.14 -41.31 94.60
C GLN A 73 74.30 -40.22 93.52
N SER A 74 75.47 -39.59 93.42
CA SER A 74 75.70 -38.56 92.40
C SER A 74 75.60 -39.11 90.97
N VAL A 75 76.01 -40.36 90.74
CA VAL A 75 75.88 -41.02 89.43
C VAL A 75 74.41 -41.34 89.14
N GLU A 76 73.66 -41.80 90.13
CA GLU A 76 72.22 -42.06 90.02
C GLU A 76 71.45 -40.77 89.72
N ASP A 77 71.66 -39.71 90.53
CA ASP A 77 71.04 -38.40 90.35
C ASP A 77 71.32 -37.82 88.96
N TYR A 78 72.55 -37.94 88.47
CA TYR A 78 72.92 -37.49 87.12
C TYR A 78 72.20 -38.29 86.04
N ASN A 79 72.12 -39.62 86.17
CA ASN A 79 71.41 -40.46 85.21
C ASN A 79 69.92 -40.17 85.20
N THR A 80 69.29 -40.00 86.37
CA THR A 80 67.89 -39.59 86.48
C THR A 80 67.65 -38.23 85.84
N ALA A 81 68.45 -37.21 86.16
CA ALA A 81 68.32 -35.89 85.56
C ALA A 81 68.51 -35.92 84.03
N ARG A 82 69.45 -36.73 83.53
CA ARG A 82 69.68 -36.92 82.09
C ARG A 82 68.52 -37.62 81.41
N GLU A 83 67.92 -38.62 82.04
CA GLU A 83 66.76 -39.34 81.51
C GLU A 83 65.52 -38.45 81.48
N SER A 84 65.23 -37.72 82.57
CA SER A 84 64.15 -36.73 82.61
C SER A 84 64.31 -35.66 81.52
N ALA A 85 65.51 -35.09 81.36
CA ALA A 85 65.77 -34.12 80.30
C ALA A 85 65.52 -34.70 78.89
N ARG A 86 65.92 -35.96 78.65
CA ARG A 86 65.67 -36.64 77.37
C ARG A 86 64.18 -36.85 77.11
N GLU A 87 63.42 -37.26 78.11
CA GLU A 87 61.99 -37.47 78.00
C GLU A 87 61.24 -36.16 77.72
N GLU A 88 61.62 -35.08 78.40
CA GLU A 88 61.09 -33.73 78.15
C GLU A 88 61.38 -33.27 76.73
N PHE A 89 62.61 -33.43 76.25
CA PHE A 89 62.97 -33.08 74.87
C PHE A 89 62.23 -33.94 73.84
N ALA A 90 62.12 -35.25 74.05
CA ALA A 90 61.40 -36.15 73.16
C ALA A 90 59.90 -35.78 73.09
N SER A 91 59.30 -35.44 74.24
CA SER A 91 57.90 -35.00 74.32
C SER A 91 57.69 -33.66 73.61
N ALA A 92 58.62 -32.71 73.80
CA ALA A 92 58.58 -31.42 73.13
C ALA A 92 58.75 -31.54 71.61
N LEU A 93 59.66 -32.39 71.13
CA LEU A 93 59.85 -32.68 69.70
C LEU A 93 58.57 -33.29 69.11
N THR A 94 58.02 -34.30 69.76
CA THR A 94 56.77 -34.96 69.32
C THR A 94 55.61 -33.97 69.24
N SER A 95 55.49 -33.07 70.23
CA SER A 95 54.47 -32.02 70.23
C SER A 95 54.65 -31.04 69.07
N LYS A 96 55.89 -30.59 68.84
CA LYS A 96 56.22 -29.69 67.72
C LYS A 96 55.98 -30.34 66.37
N ASP A 97 56.33 -31.60 66.19
CA ASP A 97 56.08 -32.35 64.95
C ASP A 97 54.58 -32.44 64.65
N LYS A 98 53.76 -32.71 65.67
CA LYS A 98 52.29 -32.68 65.53
C LYS A 98 51.78 -31.30 65.12
N THR A 99 52.31 -30.22 65.72
CA THR A 99 51.94 -28.85 65.33
C THR A 99 52.36 -28.53 63.89
N ILE A 100 53.57 -28.94 63.49
CA ILE A 100 54.07 -28.73 62.13
C ILE A 100 53.17 -29.47 61.12
N ALA A 101 52.84 -30.74 61.39
CA ALA A 101 51.95 -31.51 60.52
C ALA A 101 50.57 -30.85 60.38
N SER A 102 49.97 -30.40 61.49
CA SER A 102 48.68 -29.71 61.48
C SER A 102 48.73 -28.38 60.71
N LEU A 103 49.80 -27.59 60.88
CA LEU A 103 49.98 -26.35 60.12
C LEU A 103 50.18 -26.62 58.63
N GLN A 104 50.94 -27.65 58.27
CA GLN A 104 51.13 -28.05 56.88
C GLN A 104 49.81 -28.49 56.22
N GLU A 105 49.00 -29.29 56.91
CA GLU A 105 47.67 -29.68 56.46
C GLU A 105 46.77 -28.45 56.25
N LYS A 106 46.76 -27.52 57.22
CA LYS A 106 45.97 -26.28 57.12
C LYS A 106 46.43 -25.39 55.96
N VAL A 107 47.73 -25.30 55.70
CA VAL A 107 48.27 -24.56 54.56
C VAL A 107 47.88 -25.22 53.24
N ALA A 108 47.89 -26.55 53.15
CA ALA A 108 47.43 -27.27 51.97
C ALA A 108 45.93 -27.03 51.72
N GLN A 109 45.10 -27.11 52.76
CA GLN A 109 43.67 -26.84 52.67
C GLN A 109 43.40 -25.39 52.22
N LEU A 110 44.05 -24.41 52.82
CA LEU A 110 43.87 -23.00 52.46
C LEU A 110 44.30 -22.70 51.01
N LYS A 111 45.30 -23.40 50.49
CA LYS A 111 45.69 -23.29 49.08
C LYS A 111 44.60 -23.85 48.16
N ALA A 112 44.06 -25.02 48.48
CA ALA A 112 42.97 -25.62 47.72
C ALA A 112 41.70 -24.73 47.75
N ASP A 113 41.32 -24.24 48.93
CA ASP A 113 40.17 -23.34 49.10
C ASP A 113 40.37 -22.03 48.32
N LYS A 114 41.60 -21.49 48.31
CA LYS A 114 41.95 -20.31 47.51
C LYS A 114 41.79 -20.57 46.01
N GLU A 115 42.31 -21.68 45.49
CA GLU A 115 42.17 -22.03 44.07
C GLU A 115 40.69 -22.21 43.66
N ILE A 116 39.89 -22.84 44.53
CA ILE A 116 38.44 -22.95 44.34
C ILE A 116 37.80 -21.56 44.30
N ALA A 117 38.10 -20.71 45.29
CA ALA A 117 37.54 -19.36 45.36
C ALA A 117 37.93 -18.49 44.16
N GLU A 118 39.18 -18.55 43.70
CA GLU A 118 39.66 -17.85 42.50
C GLU A 118 38.94 -18.36 41.25
N THR A 119 38.76 -19.68 41.11
CA THR A 119 38.04 -20.27 39.98
C THR A 119 36.55 -19.88 39.99
N THR A 120 35.92 -19.90 41.17
CA THR A 120 34.52 -19.48 41.33
C THR A 120 34.34 -18.00 41.02
N ALA A 121 35.24 -17.13 41.51
CA ALA A 121 35.21 -15.70 41.21
C ALA A 121 35.35 -15.44 39.71
N ALA A 122 36.34 -16.06 39.06
CA ALA A 122 36.55 -15.91 37.62
C ALA A 122 35.35 -16.40 36.78
N ASN A 123 34.68 -17.47 37.22
CA ASN A 123 33.46 -17.94 36.57
C ASN A 123 32.27 -17.00 36.82
N ALA A 124 32.14 -16.44 38.02
CA ALA A 124 31.10 -15.46 38.33
C ALA A 124 31.26 -14.19 37.49
N ASP A 125 32.48 -13.70 37.31
CA ASP A 125 32.78 -12.55 36.44
C ASP A 125 32.39 -12.83 34.98
N ARG A 126 32.72 -14.02 34.45
CA ARG A 126 32.31 -14.42 33.09
C ARG A 126 30.79 -14.48 32.93
N ILE A 127 30.08 -15.02 33.92
CA ILE A 127 28.62 -15.09 33.92
C ILE A 127 28.03 -13.67 33.95
N ALA A 128 28.59 -12.79 34.78
CA ALA A 128 28.15 -11.39 34.85
C ALA A 128 28.37 -10.66 33.51
N ASP A 129 29.54 -10.81 32.89
CA ASP A 129 29.85 -10.24 31.57
C ASP A 129 28.89 -10.76 30.49
N GLN A 130 28.56 -12.05 30.52
CA GLN A 130 27.60 -12.64 29.58
C GLN A 130 26.19 -12.09 29.81
N ALA A 131 25.73 -12.03 31.06
CA ALA A 131 24.43 -11.48 31.40
C ALA A 131 24.28 -10.01 30.97
N VAL A 132 25.35 -9.20 31.11
CA VAL A 132 25.36 -7.81 30.64
C VAL A 132 25.24 -7.73 29.11
N LYS A 133 25.93 -8.60 28.36
CA LYS A 133 25.81 -8.66 26.89
C LYS A 133 24.40 -9.06 26.46
N GLU A 134 23.84 -10.10 27.07
CA GLU A 134 22.48 -10.57 26.78
C GLU A 134 21.43 -9.49 27.09
N ALA A 135 21.57 -8.78 28.21
CA ALA A 135 20.70 -7.66 28.56
C ALA A 135 20.78 -6.50 27.55
N SER A 136 21.97 -6.19 27.04
CA SER A 136 22.14 -5.18 25.98
C SER A 136 21.43 -5.59 24.69
N VAL A 137 21.61 -6.84 24.25
CA VAL A 137 20.95 -7.36 23.04
C VAL A 137 19.43 -7.34 23.20
N ALA A 138 18.91 -7.76 24.36
CA ALA A 138 17.48 -7.73 24.64
C ALA A 138 16.92 -6.29 24.61
N LYS A 139 17.68 -5.31 25.13
CA LYS A 139 17.31 -3.89 25.07
C LYS A 139 17.22 -3.37 23.64
N ASP A 140 18.18 -3.71 22.79
CA ASP A 140 18.20 -3.30 21.39
C ASP A 140 17.05 -3.95 20.59
N GLN A 141 16.77 -5.22 20.86
CA GLN A 141 15.62 -5.92 20.28
C GLN A 141 14.28 -5.28 20.71
N ALA A 142 14.13 -4.95 22.00
CA ALA A 142 12.95 -4.27 22.51
C ALA A 142 12.77 -2.87 21.87
N GLY A 143 13.86 -2.12 21.72
CA GLY A 143 13.84 -0.82 21.03
C GLY A 143 13.44 -0.93 19.56
N THR A 144 13.87 -1.99 18.88
CA THR A 144 13.48 -2.27 17.49
C THR A 144 12.01 -2.67 17.38
N ALA A 145 11.52 -3.53 18.28
CA ALA A 145 10.12 -3.92 18.34
C ALA A 145 9.18 -2.73 18.62
N LEU A 146 9.58 -1.81 19.50
CA LEU A 146 8.84 -0.57 19.77
C LEU A 146 8.70 0.30 18.52
N LYS A 147 9.80 0.54 17.78
CA LYS A 147 9.75 1.32 16.52
C LYS A 147 8.83 0.67 15.49
N LEU A 148 8.91 -0.65 15.34
CA LEU A 148 8.02 -1.42 14.45
C LEU A 148 6.55 -1.32 14.87
N ALA A 149 6.27 -1.33 16.17
CA ALA A 149 4.91 -1.13 16.68
C ALA A 149 4.39 0.28 16.36
N GLU A 150 5.18 1.32 16.61
CA GLU A 150 4.84 2.71 16.28
C GLU A 150 4.59 2.91 14.77
N GLU A 151 5.38 2.28 13.90
CA GLU A 151 5.19 2.30 12.45
C GLU A 151 3.89 1.60 12.03
N LYS A 152 3.57 0.46 12.65
CA LYS A 152 2.31 -0.26 12.43
C LYS A 152 1.12 0.57 12.87
N ASP A 153 1.19 1.22 14.02
CA ASP A 153 0.12 2.09 14.52
C ASP A 153 -0.13 3.28 13.59
N LYS A 154 0.93 3.93 13.08
CA LYS A 154 0.82 4.98 12.04
C LYS A 154 0.16 4.45 10.76
N THR A 155 0.52 3.25 10.35
CA THR A 155 -0.05 2.61 9.15
C THR A 155 -1.54 2.31 9.36
N ILE A 156 -1.90 1.77 10.52
CA ILE A 156 -3.29 1.49 10.90
C ILE A 156 -4.11 2.78 10.91
N ALA A 157 -3.61 3.85 11.53
CA ALA A 157 -4.28 5.15 11.53
C ALA A 157 -4.51 5.68 10.11
N THR A 158 -3.49 5.63 9.25
CA THR A 158 -3.61 6.05 7.84
C THR A 158 -4.64 5.20 7.08
N LEU A 159 -4.67 3.88 7.30
CA LEU A 159 -5.64 3.00 6.66
C LEU A 159 -7.06 3.26 7.17
N ALA A 160 -7.24 3.51 8.46
CA ALA A 160 -8.52 3.88 9.04
C ALA A 160 -9.06 5.19 8.43
N ASP A 161 -8.21 6.22 8.29
CA ASP A 161 -8.58 7.48 7.65
C ASP A 161 -9.01 7.27 6.19
N LYS A 162 -8.25 6.46 5.42
CA LYS A 162 -8.61 6.13 4.03
C LYS A 162 -9.92 5.36 3.93
N LEU A 163 -10.16 4.44 4.88
CA LEU A 163 -11.39 3.67 4.93
C LEU A 163 -12.59 4.59 5.19
N ALA A 164 -12.50 5.49 6.17
CA ALA A 164 -13.54 6.47 6.47
C ALA A 164 -13.84 7.38 5.26
N VAL A 165 -12.81 7.83 4.53
CA VAL A 165 -13.01 8.61 3.30
C VAL A 165 -13.70 7.79 2.21
N ALA A 166 -13.38 6.51 2.07
CA ALA A 166 -14.01 5.63 1.09
C ALA A 166 -15.47 5.33 1.45
N GLU A 167 -15.76 5.05 2.72
CA GLU A 167 -17.10 4.85 3.24
C GLU A 167 -17.97 6.09 3.04
N GLY A 168 -17.48 7.29 3.38
CA GLY A 168 -18.22 8.54 3.15
C GLY A 168 -18.50 8.84 1.67
N LYS A 169 -17.62 8.40 0.75
CA LYS A 169 -17.89 8.49 -0.70
C LYS A 169 -18.94 7.47 -1.16
N ALA A 170 -18.99 6.30 -0.53
CA ALA A 170 -19.93 5.24 -0.87
C ALA A 170 -21.35 5.58 -0.41
N GLU A 171 -21.53 6.26 0.74
CA GLU A 171 -22.86 6.64 1.26
C GLU A 171 -23.70 7.43 0.26
N GLY A 172 -23.10 8.32 -0.54
CA GLY A 172 -23.82 9.11 -1.55
C GLY A 172 -24.05 8.38 -2.88
N TYR A 173 -23.47 7.19 -3.09
CA TYR A 173 -23.53 6.51 -4.39
C TYR A 173 -24.93 6.00 -4.71
N ASP A 174 -25.64 5.44 -3.72
CA ASP A 174 -27.00 4.93 -3.91
C ASP A 174 -27.98 6.05 -4.23
N GLU A 175 -27.86 7.21 -3.57
CA GLU A 175 -28.65 8.40 -3.88
C GLU A 175 -28.37 8.94 -5.28
N LEU A 176 -27.09 9.01 -5.66
CA LEU A 176 -26.68 9.46 -6.99
C LEU A 176 -27.24 8.53 -8.07
N LYS A 177 -27.21 7.21 -7.83
CA LYS A 177 -27.75 6.20 -8.73
C LYS A 177 -29.28 6.33 -8.87
N GLN A 178 -30.00 6.53 -7.77
CA GLN A 178 -31.45 6.79 -7.83
C GLN A 178 -31.76 8.08 -8.59
N SER A 179 -30.98 9.14 -8.37
CA SER A 179 -31.13 10.40 -9.12
C SER A 179 -30.83 10.22 -10.62
N GLU A 180 -29.83 9.41 -10.97
CA GLU A 180 -29.51 9.08 -12.37
C GLU A 180 -30.67 8.34 -13.03
N GLU A 181 -31.22 7.32 -12.37
CA GLU A 181 -32.38 6.55 -12.85
C GLU A 181 -33.61 7.46 -13.02
N ALA A 182 -33.88 8.35 -12.06
CA ALA A 182 -34.97 9.32 -12.15
C ALA A 182 -34.78 10.33 -13.30
N ALA A 183 -33.55 10.84 -13.50
CA ALA A 183 -33.23 11.73 -14.60
C ALA A 183 -33.40 11.04 -15.97
N LYS A 184 -32.96 9.78 -16.09
CA LYS A 184 -33.21 8.96 -17.29
C LYS A 184 -34.70 8.78 -17.55
N GLY A 185 -35.50 8.51 -16.50
CA GLY A 185 -36.95 8.44 -16.60
C GLY A 185 -37.58 9.71 -17.17
N ARG A 186 -37.19 10.89 -16.65
CA ARG A 186 -37.65 12.19 -17.17
C ARG A 186 -37.24 12.44 -18.62
N ILE A 187 -36.03 12.03 -19.02
CA ILE A 187 -35.59 12.16 -20.42
C ILE A 187 -36.51 11.34 -21.33
N ILE A 188 -36.86 10.12 -20.95
CA ILE A 188 -37.78 9.26 -21.72
C ILE A 188 -39.17 9.91 -21.81
N GLU A 189 -39.68 10.47 -20.70
CA GLU A 189 -40.97 11.20 -20.72
C GLU A 189 -40.92 12.41 -21.65
N LEU A 190 -39.89 13.25 -21.54
CA LEU A 190 -39.73 14.43 -22.40
C LEU A 190 -39.60 14.06 -23.88
N GLN A 191 -38.88 12.97 -24.20
CA GLN A 191 -38.80 12.47 -25.58
C GLN A 191 -40.18 12.10 -26.11
N LYS A 192 -40.99 11.41 -25.29
CA LYS A 192 -42.35 11.03 -25.66
C LYS A 192 -43.26 12.25 -25.82
N ASP A 193 -43.11 13.27 -24.98
CA ASP A 193 -43.86 14.53 -25.10
C ASP A 193 -43.48 15.30 -26.36
N VAL A 194 -42.19 15.34 -26.72
CA VAL A 194 -41.73 15.93 -27.98
C VAL A 194 -42.33 15.18 -29.17
N GLU A 195 -42.28 13.85 -29.20
CA GLU A 195 -42.91 13.05 -30.27
C GLU A 195 -44.42 13.32 -30.38
N ASN A 196 -45.11 13.42 -29.23
CA ASN A 196 -46.55 13.72 -29.21
C ASN A 196 -46.85 15.14 -29.73
N LEU A 197 -46.03 16.14 -29.36
CA LEU A 197 -46.15 17.51 -29.83
C LEU A 197 -45.85 17.61 -31.33
N GLU A 198 -44.81 16.94 -31.81
CA GLU A 198 -44.47 16.87 -33.24
C GLU A 198 -45.62 16.25 -34.03
N ALA A 199 -46.17 15.12 -33.57
CA ALA A 199 -47.35 14.51 -34.18
C ALA A 199 -48.59 15.42 -34.13
N GLY A 200 -48.74 16.21 -33.06
CA GLY A 200 -49.77 17.22 -32.92
C GLY A 200 -49.62 18.34 -33.95
N PHE A 201 -48.43 18.94 -34.04
CA PHE A 201 -48.10 19.97 -35.02
C PHE A 201 -48.25 19.48 -36.45
N GLU A 202 -47.87 18.24 -36.74
CA GLU A 202 -48.03 17.66 -38.07
C GLU A 202 -49.52 17.49 -38.44
N ARG A 203 -50.37 17.09 -37.49
CA ARG A 203 -51.83 17.04 -37.68
C ARG A 203 -52.42 18.43 -37.90
N GLU A 204 -52.02 19.43 -37.10
CA GLU A 204 -52.48 20.82 -37.25
C GLU A 204 -52.03 21.42 -38.59
N LEU A 205 -50.78 21.20 -38.99
CA LEU A 205 -50.25 21.63 -40.27
C LEU A 205 -51.03 20.98 -41.43
N LYS A 206 -51.36 19.69 -41.32
CA LYS A 206 -52.17 18.98 -42.31
C LYS A 206 -53.59 19.56 -42.38
N ALA A 207 -54.24 19.75 -41.24
CA ALA A 207 -55.58 20.35 -41.19
C ALA A 207 -55.61 21.77 -41.77
N SER A 208 -54.62 22.59 -41.44
CA SER A 208 -54.47 23.95 -41.97
C SER A 208 -54.23 23.96 -43.47
N LYS A 209 -53.40 23.05 -44.01
CA LYS A 209 -53.22 22.88 -45.46
C LYS A 209 -54.52 22.47 -46.15
N GLU A 210 -55.24 21.48 -45.60
CA GLU A 210 -56.53 21.04 -46.16
C GLU A 210 -57.58 22.16 -46.14
N GLU A 211 -57.60 23.00 -45.10
CA GLU A 211 -58.47 24.16 -45.01
C GLU A 211 -58.08 25.26 -46.02
N ALA A 212 -56.78 25.55 -46.14
CA ALA A 212 -56.26 26.47 -47.16
C ALA A 212 -56.66 26.00 -48.57
N ASP A 213 -56.48 24.71 -48.89
CA ASP A 213 -56.86 24.13 -50.18
C ASP A 213 -58.36 24.22 -50.45
N ARG A 214 -59.22 23.98 -49.45
CA ARG A 214 -60.68 24.16 -49.59
C ARG A 214 -61.04 25.61 -49.88
N THR A 215 -60.39 26.54 -49.19
CA THR A 215 -60.63 27.98 -49.37
C THR A 215 -60.18 28.42 -50.76
N LEU A 216 -59.01 27.98 -51.20
CA LEU A 216 -58.45 28.27 -52.51
C LEU A 216 -59.37 27.73 -53.63
N LYS A 217 -59.84 26.48 -53.50
CA LYS A 217 -60.81 25.88 -54.41
C LYS A 217 -62.13 26.67 -54.46
N SER A 218 -62.66 27.06 -53.31
CA SER A 218 -63.89 27.88 -53.24
C SER A 218 -63.72 29.25 -53.90
N THR A 219 -62.57 29.93 -53.67
CA THR A 219 -62.27 31.20 -54.33
C THR A 219 -62.09 31.06 -55.83
N GLN A 220 -61.51 29.95 -56.29
CA GLN A 220 -61.33 29.65 -57.70
C GLN A 220 -62.68 29.39 -58.39
N GLU A 221 -63.55 28.59 -57.77
CA GLU A 221 -64.92 28.38 -58.26
C GLU A 221 -65.73 29.70 -58.30
N ALA A 222 -65.55 30.59 -57.32
CA ALA A 222 -66.18 31.90 -57.32
C ALA A 222 -65.64 32.81 -58.44
N SER A 223 -64.32 32.79 -58.68
CA SER A 223 -63.70 33.50 -59.81
C SER A 223 -64.19 32.97 -61.15
N ASP A 224 -64.26 31.64 -61.33
CA ASP A 224 -64.72 31.01 -62.56
C ASP A 224 -66.19 31.35 -62.87
N ARG A 225 -67.05 31.40 -61.84
CA ARG A 225 -68.44 31.88 -61.99
C ARG A 225 -68.47 33.33 -62.48
N LYS A 226 -67.63 34.19 -61.92
CA LYS A 226 -67.56 35.62 -62.30
C LYS A 226 -67.04 35.82 -63.73
N VAL A 227 -66.07 35.00 -64.15
CA VAL A 227 -65.59 34.96 -65.54
C VAL A 227 -66.69 34.47 -66.49
N ALA A 228 -67.47 33.47 -66.10
CA ALA A 228 -68.59 32.98 -66.91
C ALA A 228 -69.71 34.03 -67.05
N GLU A 229 -69.99 34.78 -65.98
CA GLU A 229 -70.96 35.88 -65.99
C GLU A 229 -70.51 37.01 -66.93
N LEU A 230 -69.25 37.45 -66.82
CA LEU A 230 -68.67 38.45 -67.72
C LEU A 230 -68.65 38.01 -69.19
N LYS A 231 -68.47 36.71 -69.47
CA LYS A 231 -68.57 36.18 -70.84
C LYS A 231 -69.98 36.26 -71.38
N LYS A 232 -70.98 35.94 -70.57
CA LYS A 232 -72.40 36.03 -70.95
C LYS A 232 -72.79 37.48 -71.23
N ASP A 233 -72.36 38.41 -70.38
CA ASP A 233 -72.62 39.84 -70.54
C ASP A 233 -72.02 40.37 -71.85
N HIS A 234 -70.76 40.04 -72.15
CA HIS A 234 -70.13 40.36 -73.44
C HIS A 234 -70.87 39.73 -74.64
N GLU A 235 -71.38 38.51 -74.50
CA GLU A 235 -72.18 37.87 -75.54
C GLU A 235 -73.48 38.62 -75.84
N THR A 236 -74.15 39.16 -74.81
CA THR A 236 -75.30 40.06 -74.96
C THR A 236 -74.90 41.37 -75.64
N GLU A 237 -73.80 41.99 -75.21
CA GLU A 237 -73.34 43.26 -75.76
C GLU A 237 -72.94 43.16 -77.24
N ILE A 238 -72.27 42.06 -77.63
CA ILE A 238 -71.98 41.75 -79.04
C ILE A 238 -73.27 41.60 -79.84
N ARG A 239 -74.30 40.94 -79.27
CA ARG A 239 -75.58 40.72 -79.95
C ARG A 239 -76.33 42.03 -80.17
N GLU A 240 -76.34 42.91 -79.18
CA GLU A 240 -76.94 44.25 -79.25
C GLU A 240 -76.25 45.15 -80.29
N LEU A 241 -74.91 45.20 -80.28
CA LEU A 241 -74.12 45.94 -81.27
C LEU A 241 -74.38 45.43 -82.70
N LYS A 242 -74.55 44.12 -82.86
CA LYS A 242 -74.86 43.52 -84.16
C LYS A 242 -76.23 43.95 -84.70
N THR A 243 -77.26 43.94 -83.85
CA THR A 243 -78.58 44.48 -84.22
C THR A 243 -78.56 45.97 -84.56
N ASP A 244 -77.73 46.76 -83.85
CA ASP A 244 -77.65 48.20 -84.09
C ASP A 244 -76.93 48.52 -85.42
N MET A 245 -75.90 47.75 -85.78
CA MET A 245 -75.27 47.84 -87.10
C MET A 245 -76.22 47.43 -88.23
N GLU A 246 -77.00 46.35 -88.08
CA GLU A 246 -78.00 45.93 -89.08
C GLU A 246 -79.06 47.02 -89.32
N ARG A 247 -79.47 47.72 -88.27
CA ARG A 247 -80.42 48.84 -88.36
C ARG A 247 -79.84 50.03 -89.13
N LYS A 248 -78.60 50.43 -88.84
CA LYS A 248 -77.89 51.51 -89.56
C LYS A 248 -77.67 51.18 -91.05
N ILE A 249 -77.40 49.91 -91.37
CA ILE A 249 -77.28 49.46 -92.76
C ILE A 249 -78.62 49.57 -93.49
N SER A 250 -79.73 49.21 -92.85
CA SER A 250 -81.07 49.30 -93.44
C SER A 250 -81.50 50.75 -93.72
N ASP A 251 -81.21 51.68 -92.81
CA ASP A 251 -81.54 53.10 -92.99
C ASP A 251 -80.71 53.73 -94.11
N ALA A 252 -79.40 53.41 -94.20
CA ALA A 252 -78.53 53.87 -95.29
C ALA A 252 -78.98 53.36 -96.67
N GLN A 253 -79.54 52.14 -96.76
CA GLN A 253 -80.09 51.60 -97.99
C GLN A 253 -81.36 52.32 -98.45
N LYS A 254 -82.23 52.74 -97.51
CA LYS A 254 -83.45 53.50 -97.84
C LYS A 254 -83.13 54.90 -98.37
N ASP A 255 -82.17 55.59 -97.77
CA ASP A 255 -81.77 56.93 -98.19
C ASP A 255 -81.14 56.93 -99.60
N ALA A 256 -80.33 55.91 -99.91
CA ALA A 256 -79.78 55.72 -101.25
C ALA A 256 -80.85 55.51 -102.33
N ALA A 257 -81.93 54.77 -102.01
CA ALA A 257 -83.05 54.53 -102.93
C ALA A 257 -83.87 55.81 -103.21
N LEU A 258 -84.10 56.64 -102.18
CA LEU A 258 -84.79 57.93 -102.30
C LEU A 258 -84.02 58.94 -103.15
N SER A 259 -82.68 58.96 -103.04
CA SER A 259 -81.83 59.85 -103.85
C SER A 259 -81.86 59.46 -105.34
N CYS A 260 -81.87 58.16 -105.65
CA CYS A 260 -81.92 57.68 -107.04
C CYS A 260 -83.27 58.00 -107.71
N ALA A 261 -84.38 57.87 -106.99
CA ALA A 261 -85.72 58.20 -107.49
C ALA A 261 -85.87 59.69 -107.84
N ASN A 262 -85.28 60.59 -107.04
CA ASN A 262 -85.32 62.03 -107.29
C ASN A 262 -84.48 62.46 -108.51
N GLU A 263 -83.32 61.84 -108.73
CA GLU A 263 -82.48 62.08 -109.91
C GLU A 263 -83.18 61.64 -111.21
N VAL A 264 -83.85 60.49 -111.19
CA VAL A 264 -84.62 59.98 -112.35
C VAL A 264 -85.78 60.92 -112.69
N ALA A 265 -86.54 61.37 -111.69
CA ALA A 265 -87.66 62.29 -111.91
C ALA A 265 -87.22 63.66 -112.46
N LYS A 266 -86.00 64.12 -112.14
CA LYS A 266 -85.44 65.36 -112.68
C LYS A 266 -85.09 65.22 -114.16
N LYS A 267 -84.43 64.12 -114.56
CA LYS A 267 -84.09 63.87 -115.96
C LYS A 267 -85.30 63.65 -116.86
N GLU A 268 -86.38 63.04 -116.36
CA GLU A 268 -87.63 62.90 -117.12
C GLU A 268 -88.32 64.25 -117.42
N ARG A 269 -88.18 65.24 -116.54
CA ARG A 269 -88.71 66.60 -116.78
C ARG A 269 -87.88 67.36 -117.82
N GLU A 270 -86.56 67.24 -117.79
CA GLU A 270 -85.67 67.85 -118.78
C GLU A 270 -85.91 67.27 -120.19
N MET A 271 -86.13 65.95 -120.29
CA MET A 271 -86.42 65.28 -121.57
C MET A 271 -87.76 65.71 -122.19
N ASN A 272 -88.79 65.97 -121.38
CA ASN A 272 -90.08 66.44 -121.89
C ASN A 272 -90.05 67.90 -122.38
N ILE A 273 -89.11 68.72 -121.90
CA ILE A 273 -88.93 70.11 -122.37
C ILE A 273 -88.27 70.11 -123.76
N THR A 274 -87.23 69.31 -123.95
CA THR A 274 -86.53 69.19 -125.24
C THR A 274 -87.41 68.61 -126.35
N ILE A 275 -88.31 67.68 -126.04
CA ILE A 275 -89.29 67.15 -127.02
C ILE A 275 -90.24 68.25 -127.50
N ARG A 276 -90.74 69.11 -126.61
CA ARG A 276 -91.64 70.22 -126.98
C ARG A 276 -90.96 71.31 -127.80
N GLU A 277 -89.66 71.53 -127.59
CA GLU A 277 -88.88 72.47 -128.39
C GLU A 277 -88.61 71.91 -129.80
N ALA A 278 -88.30 70.62 -129.91
CA ALA A 278 -88.14 69.92 -131.19
C ALA A 278 -89.45 69.94 -132.03
N ASP A 279 -90.61 69.75 -131.40
CA ASP A 279 -91.91 69.79 -132.10
C ASP A 279 -92.25 71.20 -132.65
N LYS A 280 -91.89 72.27 -131.91
CA LYS A 280 -92.07 73.66 -132.37
C LYS A 280 -91.17 74.00 -133.56
N GLU A 281 -89.94 73.46 -133.56
CA GLU A 281 -88.98 73.68 -134.63
C GLU A 281 -89.37 72.91 -135.89
N ASN A 282 -89.88 71.68 -135.75
CA ASN A 282 -90.44 70.90 -136.86
C ASN A 282 -91.64 71.60 -137.51
N ALA A 283 -92.58 72.14 -136.71
CA ALA A 283 -93.71 72.89 -137.25
C ALA A 283 -93.28 74.14 -138.04
N ARG A 284 -92.19 74.79 -137.62
CA ARG A 284 -91.65 75.98 -138.30
C ARG A 284 -90.96 75.63 -139.62
N LEU A 285 -90.22 74.52 -139.66
CA LEU A 285 -89.59 74.00 -140.88
C LEU A 285 -90.63 73.50 -141.88
N GLN A 286 -91.70 72.83 -141.41
CA GLN A 286 -92.81 72.39 -142.26
C GLN A 286 -93.49 73.57 -142.97
N ALA A 287 -93.74 74.68 -142.25
CA ALA A 287 -94.33 75.89 -142.82
C ALA A 287 -93.41 76.61 -143.84
N GLN A 288 -92.09 76.52 -143.67
CA GLN A 288 -91.13 77.04 -144.66
C GLN A 288 -91.08 76.19 -145.93
N ILE A 289 -91.21 74.87 -145.80
CA ILE A 289 -91.26 73.95 -146.95
C ILE A 289 -92.51 74.21 -147.80
N GLU A 290 -93.68 74.39 -147.19
CA GLU A 290 -94.92 74.70 -147.92
C GLU A 290 -94.84 76.05 -148.65
N ASN A 291 -94.23 77.06 -148.03
CA ASN A 291 -94.05 78.38 -148.64
C ASN A 291 -93.06 78.34 -149.83
N LEU A 292 -92.01 77.52 -149.74
CA LEU A 292 -91.08 77.30 -150.86
C LEU A 292 -91.71 76.48 -151.99
N GLN A 293 -92.57 75.50 -151.68
CA GLN A 293 -93.30 74.73 -152.69
C GLN A 293 -94.35 75.56 -153.42
N ALA A 294 -95.04 76.48 -152.73
CA ALA A 294 -95.94 77.45 -153.36
C ALA A 294 -95.18 78.40 -154.33
N LYS A 295 -93.96 78.80 -153.96
CA LYS A 295 -93.10 79.67 -154.78
C LYS A 295 -92.54 78.97 -156.01
N ILE A 296 -92.29 77.66 -155.93
CA ILE A 296 -91.90 76.83 -157.08
C ILE A 296 -93.09 76.62 -158.04
N ALA A 297 -94.30 76.47 -157.51
CA ALA A 297 -95.51 76.36 -158.34
C ALA A 297 -95.81 77.66 -159.11
N GLU A 298 -95.63 78.83 -158.49
CA GLU A 298 -95.78 80.14 -159.17
C GLU A 298 -94.73 80.38 -160.27
N LEU A 299 -93.47 80.02 -160.02
CA LEU A 299 -92.41 80.17 -161.03
C LEU A 299 -92.57 79.22 -162.21
N THR A 300 -93.17 78.04 -162.00
CA THR A 300 -93.43 77.07 -163.08
C THR A 300 -94.64 77.51 -163.94
N ALA A 301 -95.61 78.22 -163.36
CA ALA A 301 -96.71 78.84 -164.13
C ALA A 301 -96.28 80.08 -164.93
N ALA A 302 -95.25 80.81 -164.49
CA ALA A 302 -94.74 82.00 -165.17
C ALA A 302 -93.87 81.71 -166.41
N LEU A 303 -93.38 80.48 -166.58
CA LEU A 303 -92.56 80.05 -167.71
C LEU A 303 -93.37 79.51 -168.91
N ASN A 304 -94.67 79.85 -168.96
CA ASN A 304 -95.57 79.55 -170.08
C ASN A 304 -96.05 80.79 -170.88
N VAL A 305 -95.48 82.00 -170.70
CA VAL A 305 -96.06 83.24 -171.31
C VAL A 305 -95.08 84.22 -172.01
N LYS A 306 -93.78 83.93 -172.16
CA LYS A 306 -92.86 84.68 -173.06
C LYS A 306 -91.93 83.63 -173.71
N THR A 307 -91.99 83.31 -175.01
CA THR A 307 -91.95 84.19 -176.18
C THR A 307 -92.43 83.39 -177.41
N GLN A 308 -93.43 83.90 -178.13
CA GLN A 308 -93.48 83.82 -179.59
C GLN A 308 -92.59 84.95 -180.12
N GLU A 309 -91.54 84.60 -180.84
CA GLU A 309 -91.07 85.19 -182.10
C GLU A 309 -90.11 84.19 -182.77
#